data_AF-A0A3D8R7E7-F1
#
_entry.id   AF-A0A3D8R7E7-F1
#
_cell.length_a   1.000
_cell.length_b   1.000
_cell.length_c   1.000
_cell.angle_alpha   90.00
_cell.angle_beta   90.00
_cell.angle_gamma   90.00
#
_symmetry.space_group_name_H-M   'P 1'
#
loop_
_entity.id
_entity.type
_entity.pdbx_description
1 polymer ?
#
loop_
_entity_poly.entity_id
_entity_poly.type
_entity_poly.pdbx_seq_one_letter_code
_entity_poly.pdbx_strand_id
1 'polypeptide(L)'
;MLMNQILGVSPEPCKEELPRQLLQMSLPPKSTVFLRGNFMLLDQHVSRGTQSPMEESSYVDIAFGDDRKRFAGFHRFEIMREGKPESSSGATIWYSCIACNPSVDRYPFPGWTFTLHKFYAIHLFRDGIAEILKDEM
;
A
#
# COMPACT_ATOMS: atom_id res chain seq x y z
N MET A 1 -42.74 13.84 26.46
CA MET A 1 -41.89 14.80 25.72
C MET A 1 -40.57 14.08 25.46
N LEU A 2 -40.32 13.43 24.31
CA LEU A 2 -40.06 14.00 22.95
C LEU A 2 -39.05 15.15 23.07
N MET A 3 -37.85 15.18 22.50
CA MET A 3 -37.23 14.66 21.25
C MET A 3 -35.71 14.97 21.37
N ASN A 4 -34.71 14.46 20.65
CA ASN A 4 -34.56 13.47 19.59
C ASN A 4 -33.05 13.22 19.35
N GLN A 5 -32.70 11.95 19.09
CA GLN A 5 -31.84 11.47 18.00
C GLN A 5 -30.37 11.96 17.91
N ILE A 6 -29.44 11.09 18.32
CA ILE A 6 -28.20 10.83 17.57
C ILE A 6 -28.34 9.42 17.01
N LEU A 7 -28.76 9.35 15.74
CA LEU A 7 -28.73 8.17 14.89
C LEU A 7 -27.31 7.58 14.97
N GLY A 8 -27.12 6.33 15.39
CA GLY A 8 -27.54 5.18 14.60
C GLY A 8 -26.42 4.79 13.64
N VAL A 9 -25.26 4.39 14.18
CA VAL A 9 -24.26 3.65 13.41
C VAL A 9 -24.13 2.28 14.07
N SER A 10 -25.02 1.38 13.65
CA SER A 10 -24.85 -0.06 13.83
C SER A 10 -23.47 -0.43 13.27
N PRO A 11 -22.66 -1.28 13.93
CA PRO A 11 -21.49 -1.84 13.30
C PRO A 11 -21.98 -2.85 12.27
N GLU A 12 -22.40 -2.35 11.10
CA GLU A 12 -22.47 -3.20 9.92
C GLU A 12 -21.11 -3.90 9.81
N PRO A 13 -21.07 -5.24 9.73
CA PRO A 13 -19.83 -5.93 9.46
C PRO A 13 -19.31 -5.34 8.16
N CYS A 14 -18.17 -4.64 8.23
CA CYS A 14 -17.46 -4.19 7.05
C CYS A 14 -17.24 -5.46 6.23
N LYS A 15 -18.06 -5.65 5.20
CA LYS A 15 -17.92 -6.74 4.26
C LYS A 15 -16.52 -6.55 3.72
N GLU A 16 -15.61 -7.44 4.10
CA GLU A 16 -14.38 -7.64 3.38
C GLU A 16 -14.83 -8.14 2.00
N GLU A 17 -15.21 -7.20 1.15
CA GLU A 17 -15.36 -7.44 -0.27
C GLU A 17 -13.94 -7.70 -0.76
N LEU A 18 -13.57 -8.99 -0.67
CA LEU A 18 -12.49 -9.59 -1.44
C LEU A 18 -12.54 -8.95 -2.83
N PRO A 19 -11.50 -8.23 -3.29
CA PRO A 19 -11.63 -7.38 -4.47
C PRO A 19 -11.62 -8.25 -5.73
N ARG A 20 -12.75 -8.90 -6.02
CA ARG A 20 -13.11 -9.40 -7.35
C ARG A 20 -13.40 -8.26 -8.34
N GLN A 21 -13.15 -7.01 -7.92
CA GLN A 21 -13.30 -5.78 -8.70
C GLN A 21 -11.95 -5.10 -8.96
N LEU A 22 -10.87 -5.86 -9.18
CA LEU A 22 -9.63 -5.36 -9.79
C LEU A 22 -9.83 -4.73 -11.20
N LEU A 23 -11.07 -4.75 -11.72
CA LEU A 23 -11.50 -4.17 -12.99
C LEU A 23 -11.51 -2.63 -13.04
N GLN A 24 -11.37 -1.92 -11.92
CA GLN A 24 -11.07 -0.47 -11.94
C GLN A 24 -9.57 -0.27 -11.77
N MET A 25 -8.83 -0.31 -12.89
CA MET A 25 -7.37 -0.18 -12.99
C MET A 25 -6.82 1.22 -12.65
N SER A 26 -7.38 1.89 -11.65
CA SER A 26 -6.85 3.16 -11.15
C SER A 26 -6.53 3.02 -9.68
N LEU A 27 -5.30 3.39 -9.31
CA LEU A 27 -4.94 3.53 -7.92
C LEU A 27 -5.89 4.52 -7.22
N PRO A 28 -6.24 4.28 -5.95
CA PRO A 28 -7.07 5.20 -5.19
C PRO A 28 -6.48 6.62 -5.16
N PRO A 29 -7.31 7.67 -4.96
CA PRO A 29 -6.80 9.02 -4.74
C PRO A 29 -5.82 9.10 -3.56
N LYS A 30 -4.90 10.07 -3.60
CA LYS A 30 -4.04 10.39 -2.45
C LYS A 30 -4.89 10.65 -1.21
N SER A 31 -4.35 10.28 -0.05
CA SER A 31 -5.02 10.34 1.26
C SER A 31 -6.21 9.39 1.43
N THR A 32 -6.45 8.46 0.49
CA THR A 32 -7.43 7.39 0.71
C THR A 32 -7.00 6.53 1.89
N VAL A 33 -7.92 6.32 2.83
CA VAL A 33 -7.73 5.52 4.04
C VAL A 33 -8.41 4.16 3.87
N PHE A 34 -7.75 3.09 4.27
CA PHE A 34 -8.25 1.72 4.16
C PHE A 34 -7.98 0.89 5.43
N LEU A 35 -8.63 -0.28 5.51
CA LEU A 35 -8.52 -1.21 6.64
C LEU A 35 -8.78 -0.52 8.00
N ARG A 36 -9.95 0.13 8.12
CA ARG A 36 -10.42 0.79 9.35
C ARG A 36 -9.47 1.87 9.90
N GLY A 37 -8.80 2.63 9.05
CA GLY A 37 -7.93 3.71 9.50
C GLY A 37 -6.46 3.35 9.66
N ASN A 38 -6.10 2.07 9.50
CA ASN A 38 -4.74 1.63 9.77
C ASN A 38 -3.75 1.95 8.64
N PHE A 39 -4.26 2.17 7.42
CA PHE A 39 -3.41 2.43 6.27
C PHE A 39 -3.95 3.59 5.44
N MET A 40 -3.04 4.31 4.79
CA MET A 40 -3.36 5.43 3.93
C MET A 40 -2.43 5.49 2.72
N LEU A 41 -2.97 5.78 1.54
CA LEU A 41 -2.16 6.05 0.35
C LEU A 41 -1.56 7.46 0.47
N LEU A 42 -0.26 7.57 0.67
CA LEU A 42 0.44 8.85 0.82
C LEU A 42 0.75 9.47 -0.53
N ASP A 43 1.39 8.68 -1.39
CA ASP A 43 1.88 9.14 -2.67
C ASP A 43 1.81 8.01 -3.69
N GLN A 44 1.76 8.41 -4.95
CA GLN A 44 1.80 7.51 -6.08
C GLN A 44 2.34 8.23 -7.29
N HIS A 45 3.09 7.49 -8.08
CA HIS A 45 3.60 7.94 -9.36
C HIS A 45 3.51 6.78 -10.35
N VAL A 46 2.90 7.04 -11.50
CA VAL A 46 2.77 6.06 -12.58
C VAL A 46 3.49 6.62 -13.80
N SER A 47 4.65 6.03 -14.10
CA SER A 47 5.42 6.36 -15.29
C SER A 47 4.65 5.94 -16.55
N ARG A 48 4.58 6.85 -17.53
CA ARG A 48 3.85 6.64 -18.79
C ARG A 48 4.77 6.31 -19.98
N GLY A 49 6.04 5.98 -19.71
CA GLY A 49 6.93 5.35 -20.70
C GLY A 49 7.33 6.22 -21.90
N THR A 50 7.25 7.55 -21.80
CA THR A 50 7.50 8.45 -22.94
C THR A 50 8.95 8.94 -23.09
N GLN A 51 9.84 8.70 -22.12
CA GLN A 51 11.21 9.21 -22.19
C GLN A 51 12.19 8.20 -21.59
N SER A 52 13.19 7.81 -22.38
CA SER A 52 14.41 7.08 -22.00
C SER A 52 14.21 5.70 -21.32
N PRO A 53 14.89 4.63 -21.78
CA PRO A 53 14.84 3.31 -21.13
C PRO A 53 15.34 3.26 -19.67
N MET A 54 15.80 4.39 -19.11
CA MET A 54 16.62 4.39 -17.89
C MET A 54 16.00 5.11 -16.68
N GLU A 55 14.89 5.87 -16.78
CA GLU A 55 14.69 6.93 -15.77
C GLU A 55 13.33 7.12 -15.09
N GLU A 56 12.27 6.36 -15.36
CA GLU A 56 11.03 6.61 -14.62
C GLU A 56 10.33 5.32 -14.16
N SER A 57 10.62 4.94 -12.92
CA SER A 57 9.95 3.85 -12.18
C SER A 57 8.58 4.31 -11.71
N SER A 58 7.62 3.38 -11.63
CA SER A 58 6.33 3.66 -10.99
C SER A 58 6.40 3.29 -9.52
N TYR A 59 5.81 4.06 -8.62
CA TYR A 59 5.78 3.72 -7.20
C TYR A 59 4.45 4.06 -6.53
N VAL A 60 4.21 3.41 -5.39
CA VAL A 60 3.12 3.74 -4.46
C VAL A 60 3.63 3.68 -3.02
N ASP A 61 3.27 4.70 -2.25
CA ASP A 61 3.59 4.83 -0.84
C ASP A 61 2.34 4.61 0.01
N ILE A 62 2.39 3.62 0.88
CA ILE A 62 1.31 3.26 1.79
C ILE A 62 1.78 3.49 3.22
N ALA A 63 1.25 4.54 3.85
CA ALA A 63 1.40 4.74 5.28
C ALA A 63 0.72 3.62 6.06
N PHE A 64 1.32 3.26 7.18
CA PHE A 64 0.68 2.47 8.22
C PHE A 64 0.72 3.25 9.56
N GLY A 65 -0.29 3.02 10.37
CA GLY A 65 -0.46 3.67 11.65
C GLY A 65 -1.83 3.33 12.24
N ASP A 66 -2.26 4.11 13.21
CA ASP A 66 -3.61 4.04 13.76
C ASP A 66 -4.05 5.51 13.88
N ASP A 67 -5.25 5.81 13.42
CA ASP A 67 -5.84 7.15 13.50
C ASP A 67 -5.89 7.69 14.94
N ARG A 68 -5.84 6.79 15.93
CA ARG A 68 -5.69 7.09 17.36
C ARG A 68 -4.25 7.21 17.84
N LYS A 69 -3.29 6.52 17.19
CA LYS A 69 -1.88 6.41 17.65
C LYS A 69 -0.85 7.11 16.74
N ARG A 70 -1.30 7.81 15.70
CA ARG A 70 -0.50 8.60 14.74
C ARG A 70 0.27 7.71 13.74
N PHE A 71 0.85 8.38 12.73
CA PHE A 71 1.71 7.78 11.70
C PHE A 71 2.85 6.97 12.33
N ALA A 72 3.01 5.72 11.89
CA ALA A 72 4.04 4.81 12.38
C ALA A 72 5.12 4.49 11.34
N GLY A 73 4.87 4.84 10.07
CA GLY A 73 5.79 4.60 8.96
C GLY A 73 5.04 4.39 7.65
N PHE A 74 5.78 3.96 6.63
CA PHE A 74 5.20 3.61 5.34
C PHE A 74 5.96 2.48 4.64
N HIS A 75 5.26 1.82 3.73
CA HIS A 75 5.79 0.89 2.75
C HIS A 75 5.82 1.58 1.39
N ARG A 76 6.91 1.42 0.64
CA ARG A 76 7.00 1.82 -0.75
C ARG A 76 7.15 0.59 -1.62
N PHE A 77 6.29 0.49 -2.62
CA PHE A 77 6.38 -0.49 -3.69
C PHE A 77 6.75 0.25 -4.96
N GLU A 78 7.77 -0.22 -5.65
CA GLU A 78 8.30 0.40 -6.86
C GLU A 78 8.44 -0.64 -7.96
N ILE A 79 8.08 -0.25 -9.19
CA ILE A 79 8.09 -1.10 -10.37
C ILE A 79 9.00 -0.44 -11.40
N MET A 80 10.03 -1.18 -11.79
CA MET A 80 10.96 -0.85 -12.86
C MET A 80 10.69 -1.81 -14.02
N ARG A 81 10.27 -1.27 -15.16
CA ARG A 81 10.05 -2.08 -16.38
C ARG A 81 11.39 -2.29 -17.06
N GLU A 82 11.69 -3.55 -17.38
CA GLU A 82 12.91 -3.94 -18.07
C GLU A 82 12.62 -4.23 -19.54
N GLY A 83 13.49 -3.73 -20.42
CA GLY A 83 13.46 -4.03 -21.86
C GLY A 83 12.96 -2.90 -22.75
N LYS A 84 13.23 -3.05 -24.04
CA LYS A 84 12.64 -2.22 -25.10
C LYS A 84 11.21 -2.71 -25.38
N PRO A 85 10.30 -1.85 -25.87
CA PRO A 85 8.91 -2.22 -26.17
C PRO A 85 8.75 -3.44 -27.10
N GLU A 86 9.80 -3.82 -27.81
CA GLU A 86 9.84 -4.90 -28.82
C GLU A 86 10.26 -6.29 -28.27
N SER A 87 10.66 -6.41 -27.00
CA SER A 87 11.15 -7.67 -26.40
C SER A 87 10.32 -8.06 -25.18
N SER A 88 10.24 -9.35 -24.83
CA SER A 88 9.56 -9.86 -23.63
C SER A 88 9.98 -9.05 -22.40
N SER A 89 9.12 -8.10 -22.01
CA SER A 89 9.45 -7.10 -21.01
C SER A 89 9.29 -7.73 -19.63
N GLY A 90 10.41 -7.89 -18.94
CA GLY A 90 10.40 -8.20 -17.52
C GLY A 90 10.02 -6.96 -16.71
N ALA A 91 9.67 -7.16 -15.44
CA ALA A 91 9.56 -6.07 -14.49
C ALA A 91 10.27 -6.46 -13.20
N THR A 92 11.11 -5.57 -12.69
CA THR A 92 11.67 -5.67 -11.35
C THR A 92 10.80 -4.89 -10.39
N ILE A 93 10.40 -5.56 -9.31
CA ILE A 93 9.56 -4.99 -8.26
C ILE A 93 10.41 -4.83 -7.00
N TRP A 94 10.52 -3.60 -6.51
CA TRP A 94 11.24 -3.26 -5.30
C TRP A 94 10.27 -2.99 -4.15
N TYR A 95 10.67 -3.45 -2.97
CA TYR A 95 9.99 -3.16 -1.72
C TYR A 95 10.93 -2.46 -0.75
N SER A 96 10.48 -1.34 -0.20
CA SER A 96 11.17 -0.65 0.90
C SER A 96 10.18 -0.27 1.99
N CYS A 97 10.68 -0.07 3.20
CA CYS A 97 9.87 0.25 4.37
C CYS A 97 10.66 1.10 5.35
N ILE A 98 10.01 2.13 5.89
CA ILE A 98 10.50 2.98 6.98
C ILE A 98 9.49 2.92 8.12
N ALA A 99 9.98 2.74 9.35
CA ALA A 99 9.18 2.91 10.56
C ALA A 99 9.73 4.10 11.36
N CYS A 100 8.86 5.00 11.77
CA CYS A 100 9.23 6.13 12.62
C CYS A 100 8.03 6.58 13.47
N ASN A 101 8.31 7.08 14.68
CA ASN A 101 7.34 7.85 15.44
C ASN A 101 7.69 9.34 15.29
N PRO A 102 6.98 10.10 14.44
CA PRO A 102 7.31 11.50 14.19
C PRO A 102 7.08 12.40 15.41
N SER A 103 6.41 11.90 16.46
CA SER A 103 6.16 12.67 17.69
C SER A 103 7.29 12.59 18.71
N VAL A 104 8.15 11.57 18.66
CA VAL A 104 9.18 11.33 19.69
C VAL A 104 10.54 10.97 19.07
N ASP A 105 10.72 11.22 17.77
CA ASP A 105 11.94 10.92 16.99
C ASP A 105 12.63 9.60 17.39
N ARG A 106 11.82 8.54 17.48
CA ARG A 106 12.27 7.21 17.89
C ARG A 106 11.49 6.14 17.15
N TYR A 107 12.04 4.93 17.09
CA TYR A 107 11.29 3.79 16.56
C TYR A 107 10.06 3.50 17.42
N PRO A 108 8.89 3.24 16.80
CA PRO A 108 7.67 2.91 17.55
C PRO A 108 7.76 1.54 18.24
N PHE A 109 8.68 0.66 17.81
CA PHE A 109 8.86 -0.69 18.33
C PHE A 109 10.35 -1.06 18.50
N PRO A 110 10.68 -2.09 19.30
CA PRO A 110 12.04 -2.62 19.41
C PRO A 110 12.59 -3.09 18.05
N GLY A 111 13.88 -2.87 17.76
CA GLY A 111 14.46 -3.15 16.44
C GLY A 111 14.22 -4.57 15.90
N TRP A 112 14.21 -5.61 16.75
CA TRP A 112 13.94 -6.98 16.33
C TRP A 112 12.51 -7.18 15.81
N THR A 113 11.52 -6.50 16.40
CA THR A 113 10.12 -6.56 15.93
C THR A 113 10.00 -5.94 14.54
N PHE A 114 10.71 -4.84 14.29
CA PHE A 114 10.75 -4.21 12.97
C PHE A 114 11.41 -5.12 11.94
N THR A 115 12.50 -5.81 12.30
CA THR A 115 13.14 -6.80 11.44
C THR A 115 12.18 -7.93 11.08
N LEU A 116 11.48 -8.53 12.06
CA LEU A 116 10.48 -9.57 11.80
C LEU A 116 9.34 -9.06 10.92
N HIS A 117 8.82 -7.87 11.20
CA HIS A 117 7.77 -7.23 10.40
C HIS A 117 8.23 -6.99 8.96
N LYS A 118 9.46 -6.52 8.76
CA LYS A 118 10.04 -6.30 7.43
C LYS A 118 10.15 -7.62 6.66
N PHE A 119 10.66 -8.68 7.28
CA PHE A 119 10.73 -10.00 6.65
C PHE A 119 9.34 -10.52 6.30
N TYR A 120 8.39 -10.44 7.24
CA TYR A 120 7.01 -10.85 7.02
C TYR A 120 6.36 -10.10 5.85
N ALA A 121 6.48 -8.77 5.81
CA ALA A 121 5.91 -7.94 4.77
C ALA A 121 6.52 -8.23 3.38
N ILE A 122 7.82 -8.49 3.29
CA ILE A 122 8.48 -8.89 2.03
C ILE A 122 7.88 -10.20 1.49
N HIS A 123 7.70 -11.20 2.35
CA HIS A 123 7.16 -12.49 1.93
C HIS A 123 5.69 -12.39 1.55
N LEU A 124 4.88 -11.70 2.37
CA LEU A 124 3.47 -11.47 2.09
C LEU A 124 3.29 -10.73 0.76
N PHE A 125 4.11 -9.72 0.49
CA PHE A 125 4.08 -8.99 -0.76
C PHE A 125 4.46 -9.87 -1.95
N ARG A 126 5.58 -10.61 -1.86
CA ARG A 126 6.02 -11.51 -2.92
C ARG A 126 4.96 -12.55 -3.26
N ASP A 127 4.37 -13.17 -2.24
CA ASP A 127 3.37 -14.22 -2.42
C ASP A 127 2.05 -13.63 -2.97
N GLY A 128 1.67 -12.41 -2.54
CA GLY A 128 0.52 -11.69 -3.09
C GLY A 128 0.68 -11.33 -4.58
N ILE A 129 1.85 -10.84 -4.98
CA ILE A 129 2.17 -10.59 -6.41
C ILE A 129 2.14 -11.90 -7.20
N ALA A 130 2.76 -12.96 -6.67
CA ALA A 130 2.78 -14.26 -7.34
C ALA A 130 1.35 -14.82 -7.54
N GLU A 131 0.43 -14.57 -6.62
CA GLU A 131 -0.97 -14.98 -6.78
C GLU A 131 -1.68 -14.18 -7.86
N ILE A 132 -1.54 -12.85 -7.88
CA ILE A 132 -2.14 -12.00 -8.92
C ILE A 132 -1.66 -12.38 -10.32
N LEU A 133 -0.36 -12.68 -10.46
CA LEU A 133 0.22 -13.06 -11.75
C LEU A 133 -0.21 -14.45 -12.24
N LYS A 134 -0.72 -15.33 -11.37
CA LYS A 134 -1.29 -16.61 -11.81
C LYS A 134 -2.65 -16.44 -12.49
N ASP A 135 -3.43 -15.45 -12.05
CA ASP A 135 -4.77 -15.18 -12.60
C ASP A 135 -4.74 -14.48 -13.97
N GLU A 136 -3.57 -13.95 -14.39
CA GLU A 136 -3.36 -13.36 -15.72
C GLU A 136 -2.81 -14.34 -16.77
N MET A 137 -2.52 -15.59 -16.39
CA MET A 137 -2.08 -16.68 -17.28
C MET A 137 -3.20 -17.69 -17.58
#